data_AF-A0A961EYQ0-F1
#
_entry.id   AF-A0A961EYQ0-F1
#
_cell.length_a   1.000
_cell.length_b   1.000
_cell.length_c   1.000
_cell.angle_alpha   90.00
_cell.angle_beta   90.00
_cell.angle_gamma   90.00
#
_symmetry.space_group_name_H-M   'P 1'
#
loop_
_entity.id
_entity.type
_entity.pdbx_description
1 polymer ?
#
loop_
_entity_poly.entity_id
_entity_poly.type
_entity_poly.pdbx_seq_one_letter_code
_entity_poly.pdbx_strand_id
1 'polypeptide(L)'
;MFTDWSSDLDFFTLVIGPSLRIKSISRRLMNRLGYDRDQLRTLTAPRLFAIEAFQELFIRKQIWDHKFKNYRTFLRTAAGDRILCQLSGYRHMNGRGPEYRMVLQELQVPKNYQLDTGSFEENLRSNQIIKKYISRQLASRALSAVRSGYDRIPDEEREFTFLFADLVAYTSMAEKATALEILEMLNLSIGATASIILHNGGFVDKIMGDSIFAVFEKPLSALMSAIEIQKQFNILNLFRIKQGQDEVQLRIGIHSGQCLLASIGSDDFMELTFIGDSVNTASRLEKSALPGSILVSDATFELIKDNVENPEAHDLTVKGKRAAIKAYYINRIQFDGPRGRISLGVDDDMF
;
A
#
# COMPACT_ATOMS: atom_id res chain seq x y z
N MET A 1 -18.89 29.36 -31.24
CA MET A 1 -17.45 29.62 -31.35
C MET A 1 -16.72 28.86 -30.25
N PHE A 2 -16.40 27.59 -30.49
CA PHE A 2 -15.23 26.93 -29.90
C PHE A 2 -14.14 27.18 -30.95
N THR A 3 -13.27 28.16 -30.71
CA THR A 3 -12.29 28.70 -31.69
C THR A 3 -11.06 27.79 -31.89
N ASP A 4 -10.20 28.21 -32.83
CA ASP A 4 -9.02 27.53 -33.42
C ASP A 4 -7.99 26.90 -32.48
N TRP A 5 -7.97 27.24 -31.19
CA TRP A 5 -7.04 26.64 -30.21
C TRP A 5 -7.56 25.30 -29.65
N SER A 6 -8.87 25.04 -29.74
CA SER A 6 -9.45 23.76 -29.34
C SER A 6 -9.07 22.60 -30.27
N SER A 7 -8.48 22.91 -31.44
CA SER A 7 -7.84 21.94 -32.34
C SER A 7 -6.52 21.43 -31.79
N ASP A 8 -5.71 22.31 -31.22
CA ASP A 8 -4.38 21.94 -30.71
C ASP A 8 -4.46 21.10 -29.42
N LEU A 9 -5.64 21.07 -28.78
CA LEU A 9 -5.91 20.36 -27.53
C LEU A 9 -6.80 19.13 -27.70
N ASP A 10 -7.15 18.75 -28.93
CA ASP A 10 -7.97 17.58 -29.25
C ASP A 10 -9.34 17.54 -28.53
N PHE A 11 -9.99 18.70 -28.37
CA PHE A 11 -11.35 18.76 -27.83
C PHE A 11 -12.43 18.50 -28.88
N PHE A 12 -13.41 17.70 -28.50
CA PHE A 12 -14.52 17.25 -29.32
C PHE A 12 -15.87 17.44 -28.62
N THR A 13 -16.95 17.48 -29.39
CA THR A 13 -18.32 17.51 -28.85
C THR A 13 -19.14 16.34 -29.39
N LEU A 14 -20.03 15.84 -28.53
CA LEU A 14 -20.94 14.74 -28.84
C LEU A 14 -22.29 14.97 -28.15
N VAL A 15 -23.38 14.75 -28.87
CA VAL A 15 -24.75 14.80 -28.34
C VAL A 15 -25.46 13.50 -28.67
N ILE A 16 -26.03 12.86 -27.66
CA ILE A 16 -26.73 11.58 -27.78
C ILE A 16 -28.19 11.79 -27.37
N GLY A 17 -29.11 11.36 -28.22
CA GLY A 17 -30.54 11.52 -27.97
C GLY A 17 -31.15 10.43 -27.07
N PRO A 18 -32.45 10.52 -26.74
CA PRO A 18 -33.15 9.56 -25.89
C PRO A 18 -33.13 8.11 -26.38
N SER A 19 -33.05 7.90 -27.70
CA SER A 19 -32.92 6.58 -28.32
C SER A 19 -31.49 6.04 -28.34
N LEU A 20 -30.56 6.70 -27.64
CA LEU A 20 -29.13 6.41 -27.62
C LEU A 20 -28.44 6.53 -28.99
N ARG A 21 -29.09 7.15 -29.98
CA ARG A 21 -28.49 7.50 -31.28
C ARG A 21 -27.69 8.79 -31.18
N ILE A 22 -26.63 8.88 -31.97
CA ILE A 22 -25.82 10.10 -32.07
C ILE A 22 -26.64 11.18 -32.79
N LYS A 23 -26.95 12.27 -32.07
CA LYS A 23 -27.72 13.42 -32.59
C LYS A 23 -26.80 14.45 -33.25
N SER A 24 -25.64 14.68 -32.66
CA SER A 24 -24.62 15.59 -33.18
C SER A 24 -23.25 15.14 -32.74
N ILE A 25 -22.26 15.31 -33.59
CA ILE A 25 -20.85 14.99 -33.33
C ILE A 25 -19.98 16.04 -34.03
N SER A 26 -18.92 16.49 -33.38
CA SER A 26 -17.96 17.38 -34.02
C SER A 26 -17.32 16.70 -35.23
N ARG A 27 -17.14 17.44 -36.34
CA ARG A 27 -16.54 16.91 -37.59
C ARG A 27 -15.17 16.28 -37.36
N ARG A 28 -14.37 16.84 -36.44
CA ARG A 28 -13.05 16.32 -36.07
C ARG A 28 -13.14 14.94 -35.42
N LEU A 29 -14.03 14.75 -34.43
CA LEU A 29 -14.23 13.44 -33.82
C LEU A 29 -14.76 12.41 -34.81
N MET A 30 -15.70 12.81 -35.69
CA MET A 30 -16.19 11.94 -36.76
C MET A 30 -15.05 11.44 -37.65
N ASN A 31 -14.19 12.35 -38.12
CA ASN A 31 -13.03 12.01 -38.93
C ASN A 31 -12.05 11.11 -38.15
N ARG A 32 -11.81 11.43 -36.87
CA ARG A 32 -10.90 10.67 -36.01
C ARG A 32 -11.37 9.23 -35.77
N LEU A 33 -12.68 9.04 -35.60
CA LEU A 33 -13.30 7.72 -35.44
C LEU A 33 -13.46 6.96 -36.77
N GLY A 34 -13.26 7.63 -37.92
CA GLY A 34 -13.36 7.02 -39.24
C GLY A 34 -14.80 6.72 -39.69
N TYR A 35 -15.82 7.36 -39.11
CA TYR A 35 -17.20 7.19 -39.55
C TYR A 35 -17.57 8.17 -40.65
N ASP A 36 -18.28 7.69 -41.67
CA ASP A 36 -18.93 8.56 -42.66
C ASP A 36 -20.30 9.08 -42.17
N ARG A 37 -20.90 9.99 -42.96
CA ARG A 37 -22.19 10.62 -42.61
C ARG A 37 -23.35 9.63 -42.56
N ASP A 38 -23.34 8.57 -43.36
CA ASP A 38 -24.43 7.59 -43.43
C ASP A 38 -24.32 6.58 -42.29
N GLN A 39 -23.11 6.13 -41.98
CA GLN A 39 -22.81 5.31 -40.81
C GLN A 39 -23.22 6.01 -39.51
N LEU A 40 -22.96 7.32 -39.38
CA LEU A 40 -23.38 8.11 -38.22
C LEU A 40 -24.90 8.09 -37.97
N ARG A 41 -25.73 8.02 -39.02
CA ARG A 41 -27.20 7.99 -38.88
C ARG A 41 -27.69 6.74 -38.14
N THR A 42 -26.89 5.67 -38.18
CA THR A 42 -27.19 4.38 -37.55
C THR A 42 -26.33 4.11 -36.31
N LEU A 43 -25.35 4.97 -36.02
CA LEU A 43 -24.46 4.82 -34.87
C LEU A 43 -25.20 5.08 -33.55
N THR A 44 -24.96 4.21 -32.59
CA THR A 44 -25.57 4.25 -31.25
C THR A 44 -24.49 4.28 -30.17
N ALA A 45 -24.83 4.79 -29.00
CA ALA A 45 -23.93 4.82 -27.85
C ALA A 45 -23.35 3.44 -27.48
N PRO A 46 -24.12 2.33 -27.45
CA PRO A 46 -23.56 0.99 -27.21
C PRO A 46 -22.50 0.55 -28.23
N ARG A 47 -22.57 1.03 -29.48
CA ARG A 47 -21.58 0.71 -30.52
C ARG A 47 -20.34 1.58 -30.41
N LEU A 48 -20.50 2.83 -29.96
CA LEU A 48 -19.42 3.80 -29.86
C LEU A 48 -18.61 3.63 -28.56
N PHE A 49 -19.25 3.31 -27.44
CA PHE A 49 -18.61 3.22 -26.13
C PHE A 49 -18.21 1.78 -25.78
N ALA A 50 -17.21 1.62 -24.92
CA ALA A 50 -16.98 0.37 -24.21
C ALA A 50 -18.22 -0.03 -23.39
N ILE A 51 -18.42 -1.33 -23.14
CA ILE A 51 -19.66 -1.84 -22.53
C ILE A 51 -19.81 -1.32 -21.10
N GLU A 52 -18.71 -1.24 -20.36
CA GLU A 52 -18.63 -0.75 -18.99
C GLU A 52 -19.03 0.72 -18.93
N ALA A 53 -18.42 1.55 -19.79
CA ALA A 53 -18.75 2.97 -19.89
C ALA A 53 -20.20 3.21 -20.33
N PHE A 54 -20.71 2.37 -21.23
CA PHE A 54 -22.10 2.45 -21.64
C PHE A 54 -23.06 2.20 -20.47
N GLN A 55 -22.81 1.14 -19.70
CA GLN A 55 -23.61 0.80 -18.52
C GLN A 55 -23.58 1.93 -17.48
N GLU A 56 -22.41 2.50 -17.20
CA GLU A 56 -22.27 3.53 -16.17
C GLU A 56 -22.85 4.89 -16.58
N LEU A 57 -22.60 5.34 -17.82
CA LEU A 57 -23.00 6.67 -18.25
C LEU A 57 -24.48 6.77 -18.65
N PHE A 58 -25.05 5.68 -19.20
CA PHE A 58 -26.38 5.74 -19.83
C PHE A 58 -27.43 4.87 -19.15
N ILE A 59 -27.05 3.81 -18.42
CA ILE A 59 -28.00 2.90 -17.76
C ILE A 59 -28.08 3.18 -16.25
N ARG A 60 -26.94 3.32 -15.57
CA ARG A 60 -26.90 3.43 -14.10
C ARG A 60 -27.47 4.77 -13.66
N LYS A 61 -28.69 4.76 -13.11
CA LYS A 61 -29.46 5.96 -12.78
C LYS A 61 -28.90 6.81 -11.63
N GLN A 62 -27.91 6.31 -10.89
CA GLN A 62 -27.75 6.65 -9.46
C GLN A 62 -26.42 7.29 -9.05
N ILE A 63 -25.50 7.61 -9.97
CA ILE A 63 -24.14 8.04 -9.58
C ILE A 63 -23.89 9.54 -9.79
N TRP A 64 -24.62 10.19 -10.69
CA TRP A 64 -24.28 11.55 -11.13
C TRP A 64 -25.49 12.48 -10.99
N ASP A 65 -25.31 13.66 -10.39
CA ASP A 65 -26.30 14.75 -10.31
C ASP A 65 -26.51 15.38 -11.69
N HIS A 66 -26.99 14.57 -12.63
CA HIS A 66 -27.15 14.89 -14.04
C HIS A 66 -25.86 15.36 -14.75
N LYS A 67 -24.70 15.37 -14.09
CA LYS A 67 -23.41 15.83 -14.64
C LYS A 67 -22.33 14.79 -14.33
N PHE A 68 -21.57 14.39 -15.34
CA PHE A 68 -20.37 13.56 -15.18
C PHE A 68 -19.16 14.39 -15.59
N LYS A 69 -18.07 14.31 -14.83
CA LYS A 69 -16.84 15.08 -15.07
C LYS A 69 -15.64 14.15 -15.05
N ASN A 70 -14.70 14.38 -15.96
CA ASN A 70 -13.42 13.67 -16.03
C ASN A 70 -13.56 12.14 -16.07
N TYR A 71 -14.55 11.64 -16.81
CA TYR A 71 -14.75 10.20 -17.01
C TYR A 71 -13.83 9.71 -18.12
N ARG A 72 -13.07 8.63 -17.89
CA ARG A 72 -12.17 8.05 -18.90
C ARG A 72 -12.81 6.81 -19.55
N THR A 73 -12.84 6.76 -20.87
CA THR A 73 -13.35 5.60 -21.62
C THR A 73 -12.69 5.46 -22.98
N PHE A 74 -12.70 4.24 -23.49
CA PHE A 74 -12.43 4.00 -24.90
C PHE A 74 -13.67 4.29 -25.75
N LEU A 75 -13.45 4.93 -26.90
CA LEU A 75 -14.40 4.95 -28.00
C LEU A 75 -13.92 4.00 -29.10
N ARG A 76 -14.86 3.29 -29.74
CA ARG A 76 -14.58 2.38 -30.85
C ARG A 76 -14.60 3.14 -32.16
N THR A 77 -13.58 2.93 -32.99
CA THR A 77 -13.53 3.46 -34.35
C THR A 77 -14.34 2.58 -35.31
N ALA A 78 -14.62 3.06 -36.52
CA ALA A 78 -15.25 2.27 -37.57
C ALA A 78 -14.43 1.03 -37.96
N ALA A 79 -13.10 1.10 -37.83
CA ALA A 79 -12.18 -0.01 -38.09
C ALA A 79 -12.09 -1.02 -36.93
N GLY A 80 -12.69 -0.72 -35.77
CA GLY A 80 -12.66 -1.58 -34.58
C GLY A 80 -11.54 -1.25 -33.58
N ASP A 81 -10.67 -0.29 -33.91
CA ASP A 81 -9.67 0.24 -32.98
C ASP A 81 -10.32 0.98 -31.81
N ARG A 82 -9.52 1.31 -30.80
CA ARG A 82 -9.96 2.04 -29.61
C ARG A 82 -9.16 3.32 -29.46
N ILE A 83 -9.85 4.43 -29.26
CA ILE A 83 -9.24 5.70 -28.86
C ILE A 83 -9.59 5.99 -27.41
N LEU A 84 -8.60 6.35 -26.60
CA LEU A 84 -8.84 6.71 -25.20
C LEU A 84 -9.28 8.16 -25.12
N CYS A 85 -10.38 8.41 -24.42
CA CYS A 85 -10.91 9.75 -24.24
C CYS A 85 -11.22 10.04 -22.77
N GLN A 86 -10.94 11.27 -22.36
CA GLN A 86 -11.54 11.88 -21.18
C GLN A 86 -12.77 12.66 -21.60
N LEU A 87 -13.89 12.47 -20.91
CA LEU A 87 -15.15 13.16 -21.22
C LEU A 87 -15.79 13.79 -19.98
N SER A 88 -16.45 14.91 -20.23
CA SER A 88 -17.28 15.63 -19.26
C SER A 88 -18.57 16.05 -19.94
N GLY A 89 -19.66 16.09 -19.20
CA GLY A 89 -20.94 16.38 -19.79
C GLY A 89 -22.08 16.28 -18.80
N TYR A 90 -23.29 16.32 -19.34
CA TYR A 90 -24.50 16.28 -18.54
C TYR A 90 -25.67 15.62 -19.27
N ARG A 91 -26.59 15.07 -18.48
CA ARG A 91 -27.86 14.47 -18.88
C ARG A 91 -28.98 15.47 -18.66
N HIS A 92 -29.46 16.04 -19.77
CA HIS A 92 -30.59 16.95 -19.80
C HIS A 92 -31.89 16.18 -20.06
N MET A 93 -32.88 16.28 -19.18
CA MET A 93 -34.20 15.71 -19.42
C MET A 93 -34.98 16.64 -20.36
N ASN A 94 -35.31 16.17 -21.55
CA ASN A 94 -36.26 16.84 -22.43
C ASN A 94 -37.61 16.09 -22.40
N GLY A 95 -38.69 16.70 -22.88
CA GLY A 95 -40.03 16.06 -22.90
C GLY A 95 -40.13 14.76 -23.72
N ARG A 96 -39.05 14.33 -24.39
CA ARG A 96 -38.94 13.07 -25.16
C ARG A 96 -37.95 12.07 -24.53
N GLY A 97 -37.37 12.39 -23.37
CA GLY A 97 -36.41 11.55 -22.63
C GLY A 97 -35.05 12.22 -22.40
N PRO A 98 -34.04 11.45 -21.95
CA PRO A 98 -32.72 12.00 -21.62
C PRO A 98 -31.90 12.31 -22.87
N GLU A 99 -31.34 13.51 -22.93
CA GLU A 99 -30.31 13.91 -23.92
C GLU A 99 -28.98 14.10 -23.20
N TYR A 100 -27.91 13.54 -23.75
CA TYR A 100 -26.57 13.60 -23.18
C TYR A 100 -25.72 14.55 -24.01
N ARG A 101 -25.12 15.55 -23.38
CA ARG A 101 -24.24 16.52 -24.03
C ARG A 101 -22.85 16.41 -23.43
N MET A 102 -21.88 16.15 -24.28
CA MET A 102 -20.53 15.75 -23.90
C MET A 102 -19.49 16.61 -24.61
N VAL A 103 -18.44 16.95 -23.87
CA VAL A 103 -17.14 17.38 -24.37
C VAL A 103 -16.15 16.26 -24.10
N LEU A 104 -15.33 15.93 -25.08
CA LEU A 104 -14.34 14.86 -25.00
C LEU A 104 -12.97 15.43 -25.35
N GLN A 105 -11.93 14.83 -24.80
CA GLN A 105 -10.54 15.06 -25.16
C GLN A 105 -9.88 13.71 -25.42
N GLU A 106 -9.22 13.54 -26.55
CA GLU A 106 -8.40 12.34 -26.78
C GLU A 106 -7.16 12.39 -25.89
N LEU A 107 -6.84 11.27 -25.25
CA LEU A 107 -5.67 11.12 -24.41
C LEU A 107 -4.60 10.35 -25.19
N GLN A 108 -3.44 10.98 -25.39
CA GLN A 108 -2.26 10.30 -25.92
C GLN A 108 -1.45 9.75 -24.75
N VAL A 109 -1.34 8.42 -24.70
CA VAL A 109 -0.63 7.71 -23.64
C VAL A 109 0.37 6.76 -24.29
N PRO A 110 1.62 6.67 -23.81
CA PRO A 110 2.56 5.71 -24.34
C PRO A 110 2.01 4.28 -24.20
N LYS A 111 2.26 3.44 -25.21
CA LYS A 111 1.61 2.11 -25.35
C LYS A 111 1.84 1.15 -24.17
N ASN A 112 2.86 1.39 -23.35
CA ASN A 112 3.21 0.60 -22.19
C ASN A 112 2.44 0.98 -20.91
N TYR A 113 1.66 2.08 -20.91
CA TYR A 113 0.82 2.44 -19.76
C TYR A 113 -0.62 2.00 -19.99
N GLN A 114 -1.19 1.35 -18.98
CA GLN A 114 -2.62 1.14 -18.88
C GLN A 114 -3.21 2.24 -18.00
N LEU A 115 -4.24 2.93 -18.50
CA LEU A 115 -5.00 3.88 -17.70
C LEU A 115 -6.33 3.26 -17.31
N ASP A 116 -6.68 3.43 -16.03
CA ASP A 116 -8.01 3.09 -15.55
C ASP A 116 -9.09 3.85 -16.33
N THR A 117 -10.14 3.15 -16.73
CA THR A 117 -11.38 3.76 -17.21
C THR A 117 -12.32 4.07 -16.04
N GLY A 118 -13.41 4.77 -16.29
CA GLY A 118 -14.38 5.13 -15.24
C GLY A 118 -14.24 6.56 -14.76
N SER A 119 -14.94 6.87 -13.68
CA SER A 119 -14.93 8.20 -13.09
C SER A 119 -13.61 8.53 -12.42
N PHE A 120 -13.17 9.78 -12.52
CA PHE A 120 -12.04 10.28 -11.76
C PHE A 120 -12.23 10.11 -10.24
N GLU A 121 -13.43 10.40 -9.72
CA GLU A 121 -13.70 10.30 -8.28
C GLU A 121 -13.71 8.86 -7.78
N GLU A 122 -14.28 7.93 -8.55
CA GLU A 122 -14.28 6.50 -8.22
C GLU A 122 -12.86 5.94 -8.28
N ASN A 123 -12.09 6.29 -9.31
CA ASN A 123 -10.68 5.91 -9.42
C ASN A 123 -9.83 6.50 -8.28
N LEU A 124 -10.10 7.74 -7.86
CA LEU A 124 -9.42 8.35 -6.72
C LEU A 124 -9.74 7.60 -5.41
N ARG A 125 -11.02 7.28 -5.17
CA ARG A 125 -11.46 6.50 -4.00
C ARG A 125 -10.87 5.10 -3.99
N SER A 126 -10.89 4.42 -5.14
CA SER A 126 -10.27 3.11 -5.32
C SER A 126 -8.77 3.17 -4.97
N ASN A 127 -8.04 4.13 -5.53
CA ASN A 127 -6.62 4.34 -5.22
C ASN A 127 -6.37 4.68 -3.74
N GLN A 128 -7.27 5.42 -3.07
CA GLN A 128 -7.16 5.67 -1.63
C GLN A 128 -7.35 4.41 -0.78
N ILE A 129 -8.22 3.49 -1.21
CA ILE A 129 -8.40 2.19 -0.55
C ILE A 129 -7.15 1.32 -0.78
N ILE A 130 -6.70 1.18 -2.02
CA ILE A 130 -5.53 0.37 -2.40
C ILE A 130 -4.28 0.83 -1.65
N LYS A 131 -4.08 2.14 -1.48
CA LYS A 131 -2.94 2.72 -0.73
C LYS A 131 -2.82 2.24 0.73
N LYS A 132 -3.88 1.68 1.32
CA LYS A 132 -3.82 1.10 2.68
C LYS A 132 -3.18 -0.30 2.69
N TYR A 133 -3.18 -0.99 1.55
CA TYR A 133 -2.65 -2.34 1.39
C TYR A 133 -1.25 -2.35 0.76
N ILE A 134 -0.80 -1.21 0.22
CA ILE A 134 0.55 -1.03 -0.32
C ILE A 134 1.40 -0.33 0.75
N SER A 135 2.59 -0.86 1.05
CA SER A 135 3.48 -0.22 2.02
C SER A 135 3.88 1.19 1.54
N ARG A 136 3.91 2.16 2.46
CA ARG A 136 4.32 3.55 2.12
C ARG A 136 5.70 3.61 1.49
N GLN A 137 6.58 2.69 1.88
CA GLN A 137 7.93 2.59 1.35
C GLN A 137 7.94 2.07 -0.09
N LEU A 138 7.11 1.09 -0.43
CA LEU A 138 6.97 0.63 -1.82
C LEU A 138 6.53 1.80 -2.71
N ALA A 139 5.55 2.59 -2.26
CA ALA A 139 5.08 3.78 -2.98
C ALA A 139 6.17 4.88 -3.10
N SER A 140 6.94 5.14 -2.04
CA SER A 140 8.01 6.14 -2.09
C SER A 140 9.18 5.71 -2.98
N ARG A 141 9.54 4.42 -2.94
CA ARG A 141 10.55 3.81 -3.82
C ARG A 141 10.13 3.85 -5.27
N ALA A 142 8.87 3.51 -5.58
CA ALA A 142 8.33 3.64 -6.93
C ALA A 142 8.41 5.09 -7.44
N LEU A 143 8.04 6.08 -6.61
CA LEU A 143 8.16 7.49 -6.97
C LEU A 143 9.61 7.93 -7.18
N SER A 144 10.54 7.46 -6.34
CA SER A 144 11.98 7.74 -6.48
C SER A 144 12.55 7.13 -7.75
N ALA A 145 12.15 5.90 -8.09
CA ALA A 145 12.53 5.21 -9.31
C ALA A 145 12.10 6.01 -10.55
N VAL A 146 10.84 6.44 -10.61
CA VAL A 146 10.32 7.30 -11.69
C VAL A 146 11.08 8.61 -11.81
N ARG A 147 11.37 9.28 -10.68
CA ARG A 147 12.16 10.52 -10.66
C ARG A 147 13.59 10.33 -11.17
N SER A 148 14.11 9.11 -11.07
CA SER A 148 15.44 8.74 -11.52
C SER A 148 15.43 8.13 -12.93
N GLY A 149 14.28 8.12 -13.62
CA GLY A 149 14.14 7.62 -14.99
C GLY A 149 14.02 6.10 -15.11
N TYR A 150 13.71 5.39 -14.03
CA TYR A 150 13.46 3.95 -14.07
C TYR A 150 11.97 3.64 -14.23
N ASP A 151 11.66 2.63 -15.03
CA ASP A 151 10.30 2.08 -15.21
C ASP A 151 9.93 1.01 -14.17
N ARG A 152 10.88 0.63 -13.32
CA ARG A 152 10.70 -0.32 -12.20
C ARG A 152 11.54 0.11 -11.00
N ILE A 153 11.23 -0.41 -9.82
CA ILE A 153 12.09 -0.21 -8.65
C ILE A 153 13.40 -0.98 -8.90
N PRO A 154 14.56 -0.30 -8.92
CA PRO A 154 15.83 -0.97 -9.12
C PRO A 154 16.18 -1.85 -7.91
N ASP A 155 16.91 -2.93 -8.16
CA ASP A 155 17.44 -3.79 -7.11
C ASP A 155 18.49 -3.01 -6.31
N GLU A 156 18.52 -3.21 -4.99
CA GLU A 156 19.41 -2.50 -4.07
C GLU A 156 20.07 -3.49 -3.12
N GLU A 157 21.39 -3.64 -3.21
CA GLU A 157 22.18 -4.40 -2.24
C GLU A 157 22.74 -3.43 -1.20
N ARG A 158 22.29 -3.56 0.05
CA ARG A 158 22.82 -2.79 1.17
C ARG A 158 22.50 -3.42 2.52
N GLU A 159 23.06 -2.83 3.57
CA GLU A 159 22.73 -3.18 4.95
C GLU A 159 21.39 -2.59 5.40
N PHE A 160 20.60 -3.41 6.10
CA PHE A 160 19.38 -3.00 6.78
C PHE A 160 19.33 -3.62 8.18
N THR A 161 18.50 -3.06 9.06
CA THR A 161 18.13 -3.69 10.33
C THR A 161 16.73 -4.29 10.22
N PHE A 162 16.63 -5.57 10.51
CA PHE A 162 15.39 -6.35 10.50
C PHE A 162 14.88 -6.55 11.91
N LEU A 163 13.58 -6.35 12.11
CA LEU A 163 12.86 -6.65 13.34
C LEU A 163 11.77 -7.67 13.00
N PHE A 164 11.82 -8.82 13.65
CA PHE A 164 10.71 -9.78 13.68
C PHE A 164 10.09 -9.73 15.05
N ALA A 165 8.76 -9.72 15.10
CA ALA A 165 8.04 -9.92 16.34
C ALA A 165 6.87 -10.87 16.15
N ASP A 166 6.61 -11.72 17.15
CA ASP A 166 5.64 -12.82 17.08
C ASP A 166 4.95 -13.03 18.42
N LEU A 167 3.65 -13.30 18.39
CA LEU A 167 2.87 -13.54 19.61
C LEU A 167 3.17 -14.93 20.18
N VAL A 168 3.34 -14.99 21.49
CA VAL A 168 3.57 -16.25 22.19
C VAL A 168 2.26 -17.03 22.28
N ALA A 169 2.32 -18.31 21.92
CA ALA A 169 1.21 -19.27 22.03
C ALA A 169 -0.10 -18.86 21.31
N TYR A 170 -0.01 -17.99 20.29
CA TYR A 170 -1.18 -17.53 19.53
C TYR A 170 -2.00 -18.67 18.93
N THR A 171 -1.35 -19.70 18.37
CA THR A 171 -2.05 -20.85 17.79
C THR A 171 -3.03 -21.49 18.77
N SER A 172 -2.60 -21.69 20.02
CA SER A 172 -3.45 -22.28 21.06
C SER A 172 -4.57 -21.34 21.52
N MET A 173 -4.35 -20.03 21.46
CA MET A 173 -5.40 -19.03 21.73
C MET A 173 -6.43 -18.99 20.60
N ALA A 174 -5.98 -19.02 19.34
CA ALA A 174 -6.82 -18.97 18.15
C ALA A 174 -7.76 -20.17 18.04
N GLU A 175 -7.37 -21.35 18.52
CA GLU A 175 -8.23 -22.54 18.53
C GLU A 175 -9.47 -22.42 19.42
N LYS A 176 -9.45 -21.51 20.41
CA LYS A 176 -10.54 -21.35 21.39
C LYS A 176 -11.39 -20.10 21.17
N ALA A 177 -10.96 -19.20 20.28
CA ALA A 177 -11.58 -17.91 20.04
C ALA A 177 -12.39 -17.91 18.74
N THR A 178 -13.41 -17.05 18.65
CA THR A 178 -14.11 -16.78 17.40
C THR A 178 -13.23 -15.96 16.46
N ALA A 179 -13.52 -16.02 15.15
CA ALA A 179 -12.77 -15.25 14.15
C ALA A 179 -12.81 -13.72 14.42
N LEU A 180 -13.91 -13.21 14.99
CA LEU A 180 -14.04 -11.80 15.33
C LEU A 180 -13.15 -11.42 16.52
N GLU A 181 -13.14 -12.23 17.57
CA GLU A 181 -12.27 -12.02 18.75
C GLU A 181 -10.78 -12.09 18.36
N ILE A 182 -10.40 -13.01 17.47
CA ILE A 182 -9.04 -13.11 16.93
C ILE A 182 -8.70 -11.82 16.17
N LEU A 183 -9.59 -11.34 15.30
CA LEU A 183 -9.37 -10.12 14.54
C LEU A 183 -9.21 -8.89 15.44
N GLU A 184 -10.05 -8.75 16.47
CA GLU A 184 -9.94 -7.66 17.45
C GLU A 184 -8.62 -7.73 18.20
N MET A 185 -8.21 -8.92 18.65
CA MET A 185 -6.94 -9.14 19.33
C MET A 185 -5.74 -8.80 18.42
N LEU A 186 -5.75 -9.24 17.16
CA LEU A 186 -4.69 -8.93 16.18
C LEU A 186 -4.62 -7.42 15.91
N ASN A 187 -5.76 -6.73 15.79
CA ASN A 187 -5.76 -5.28 15.60
C ASN A 187 -5.22 -4.53 16.84
N LEU A 188 -5.56 -4.98 18.06
CA LEU A 188 -5.08 -4.38 19.30
C LEU A 188 -3.59 -4.63 19.57
N SER A 189 -3.06 -5.77 19.10
CA SER A 189 -1.66 -6.16 19.28
C SER A 189 -0.78 -5.76 18.10
N ILE A 190 -0.95 -6.44 16.96
CA ILE A 190 -0.16 -6.22 15.73
C ILE A 190 -0.43 -4.84 15.13
N GLY A 191 -1.66 -4.35 15.18
CA GLY A 191 -1.98 -2.99 14.73
C GLY A 191 -1.27 -1.90 15.54
N ALA A 192 -1.20 -2.05 16.86
CA ALA A 192 -0.44 -1.14 17.73
C ALA A 192 1.07 -1.24 17.47
N THR A 193 1.58 -2.46 17.32
CA THR A 193 2.98 -2.75 16.99
C THR A 193 3.40 -2.07 15.68
N ALA A 194 2.59 -2.21 14.63
CA ALA A 194 2.80 -1.56 13.34
C ALA A 194 2.83 -0.03 13.46
N SER A 195 1.96 0.56 14.29
CA SER A 195 1.94 2.00 14.54
C SER A 195 3.25 2.50 15.18
N ILE A 196 3.76 1.78 16.18
CA ILE A 196 5.02 2.10 16.87
C ILE A 196 6.22 2.02 15.91
N ILE A 197 6.29 0.96 15.09
CA ILE A 197 7.33 0.79 14.07
C ILE A 197 7.36 1.99 13.12
N LEU A 198 6.18 2.39 12.62
CA LEU A 198 6.05 3.52 11.70
C LEU A 198 6.40 4.86 12.35
N HIS A 199 6.05 5.05 13.63
CA HIS A 199 6.37 6.26 14.39
C HIS A 199 7.89 6.44 14.54
N ASN A 200 8.62 5.36 14.80
CA ASN A 200 10.07 5.36 14.96
C ASN A 200 10.84 5.33 13.63
N GLY A 201 10.17 5.55 12.50
CA GLY A 201 10.80 5.63 11.18
C GLY A 201 11.15 4.28 10.56
N GLY A 202 10.69 3.18 11.14
CA GLY A 202 10.68 1.87 10.48
C GLY A 202 9.53 1.77 9.47
N PHE A 203 9.54 0.66 8.73
CA PHE A 203 8.40 0.29 7.90
C PHE A 203 8.05 -1.17 8.09
N VAL A 204 6.75 -1.45 8.02
CA VAL A 204 6.22 -2.81 8.05
C VAL A 204 6.32 -3.37 6.64
N ASP A 205 7.12 -4.41 6.47
CA ASP A 205 7.25 -5.13 5.21
C ASP A 205 6.02 -6.02 5.00
N LYS A 206 5.72 -6.87 5.98
CA LYS A 206 4.51 -7.72 5.97
C LYS A 206 4.06 -8.12 7.38
N ILE A 207 2.77 -8.41 7.47
CA ILE A 207 2.13 -9.08 8.62
C ILE A 207 1.83 -10.52 8.18
N MET A 208 2.25 -11.49 8.98
CA MET A 208 2.10 -12.92 8.69
C MET A 208 1.36 -13.58 9.86
N GLY A 209 0.03 -13.45 9.85
CA GLY A 209 -0.81 -13.89 10.96
C GLY A 209 -0.60 -13.03 12.20
N ASP A 210 0.01 -13.63 13.21
CA ASP A 210 0.37 -13.09 14.52
C ASP A 210 1.81 -12.56 14.60
N SER A 211 2.53 -12.60 13.49
CA SER A 211 3.88 -12.06 13.39
C SER A 211 3.94 -10.82 12.50
N ILE A 212 4.89 -9.96 12.80
CA ILE A 212 5.21 -8.75 12.04
C ILE A 212 6.68 -8.77 11.65
N PHE A 213 6.94 -8.48 10.37
CA PHE A 213 8.28 -8.25 9.84
C PHE A 213 8.42 -6.78 9.48
N ALA A 214 9.39 -6.13 10.10
CA ALA A 214 9.70 -4.73 9.89
C ALA A 214 11.18 -4.52 9.61
N VAL A 215 11.46 -3.40 8.95
CA VAL A 215 12.81 -3.06 8.52
C VAL A 215 13.08 -1.59 8.83
N PHE A 216 14.32 -1.32 9.20
CA PHE A 216 14.81 -0.03 9.63
C PHE A 216 16.12 0.28 8.91
N GLU A 217 16.34 1.56 8.61
CA GLU A 217 17.64 2.05 8.14
C GLU A 217 18.60 2.36 9.31
N LYS A 218 18.05 2.50 10.52
CA LYS A 218 18.80 2.84 11.73
C LYS A 218 18.59 1.76 12.80
N PRO A 219 19.65 1.07 13.22
CA PRO A 219 19.55 0.03 14.25
C PRO A 219 18.94 0.51 15.57
N LEU A 220 19.31 1.73 16.01
CA LEU A 220 18.79 2.32 17.25
C LEU A 220 17.26 2.52 17.19
N SER A 221 16.72 2.94 16.05
CA SER A 221 15.27 3.10 15.85
C SER A 221 14.51 1.77 15.94
N ALA A 222 15.13 0.67 15.50
CA ALA A 222 14.55 -0.67 15.67
C ALA A 222 14.48 -1.07 17.15
N LEU A 223 15.55 -0.82 17.92
CA LEU A 223 15.58 -1.12 19.34
C LEU A 223 14.62 -0.22 20.15
N MET A 224 14.55 1.07 19.83
CA MET A 224 13.55 1.99 20.40
C MET A 224 12.13 1.47 20.19
N SER A 225 11.82 1.04 18.95
CA SER A 225 10.53 0.46 18.62
C SER A 225 10.26 -0.79 19.45
N ALA A 226 11.22 -1.70 19.56
CA ALA A 226 11.07 -2.92 20.32
C ALA A 226 10.76 -2.66 21.80
N ILE A 227 11.45 -1.70 22.42
CA ILE A 227 11.18 -1.32 23.82
C ILE A 227 9.78 -0.71 23.97
N GLU A 228 9.39 0.22 23.10
CA GLU A 228 8.04 0.80 23.11
C GLU A 228 6.94 -0.25 22.89
N ILE A 229 7.19 -1.23 22.02
CA ILE A 229 6.28 -2.36 21.79
C ILE A 229 6.12 -3.18 23.08
N GLN A 230 7.22 -3.59 23.74
CA GLN A 230 7.12 -4.36 24.98
C GLN A 230 6.38 -3.58 26.08
N LYS A 231 6.64 -2.26 26.19
CA LYS A 231 5.87 -1.39 27.10
C LYS A 231 4.38 -1.43 26.77
N GLN A 232 4.00 -1.29 25.51
CA GLN A 232 2.59 -1.34 25.10
C GLN A 232 1.93 -2.67 25.44
N PHE A 233 2.64 -3.79 25.33
CA PHE A 233 2.13 -5.10 25.76
C PHE A 233 1.96 -5.19 27.28
N ASN A 234 2.88 -4.62 28.07
CA ASN A 234 2.71 -4.51 29.52
C ASN A 234 1.42 -3.75 29.88
N ILE A 235 1.14 -2.64 29.18
CA ILE A 235 -0.12 -1.88 29.36
C ILE A 235 -1.34 -2.72 29.01
N LEU A 236 -1.30 -3.38 27.84
CA LEU A 236 -2.39 -4.23 27.38
C LEU A 236 -2.69 -5.32 28.42
N ASN A 237 -1.66 -5.94 28.99
CA ASN A 237 -1.81 -6.99 30.01
C ASN A 237 -2.43 -6.48 31.31
N LEU A 238 -2.13 -5.25 31.75
CA LEU A 238 -2.82 -4.65 32.92
C LEU A 238 -4.34 -4.61 32.72
N PHE A 239 -4.81 -4.25 31.52
CA PHE A 239 -6.24 -4.23 31.20
C PHE A 239 -6.83 -5.64 31.09
N ARG A 240 -6.09 -6.57 30.47
CA ARG A 240 -6.52 -7.97 30.30
C ARG A 240 -6.66 -8.69 31.63
N ILE A 241 -5.66 -8.57 32.52
CA ILE A 241 -5.69 -9.11 33.88
C ILE A 241 -6.89 -8.59 34.65
N LYS A 242 -7.17 -7.27 34.56
CA LYS A 242 -8.35 -6.66 35.20
C LYS A 242 -9.69 -7.22 34.67
N GLN A 243 -9.70 -7.70 33.43
CA GLN A 243 -10.85 -8.35 32.80
C GLN A 243 -10.88 -9.89 33.01
N GLY A 244 -9.93 -10.45 33.76
CA GLY A 244 -9.82 -11.89 33.98
C GLY A 244 -9.34 -12.67 32.74
N GLN A 245 -8.66 -12.00 31.81
CA GLN A 245 -8.08 -12.59 30.61
C GLN A 245 -6.60 -12.92 30.81
N ASP A 246 -6.14 -13.96 30.12
CA ASP A 246 -4.72 -14.32 30.09
C ASP A 246 -3.88 -13.21 29.45
N GLU A 247 -2.65 -13.06 29.95
CA GLU A 247 -1.65 -12.17 29.37
C GLU A 247 -1.27 -12.61 27.96
N VAL A 248 -0.89 -11.62 27.16
CA VAL A 248 -0.35 -11.83 25.82
C VAL A 248 1.07 -11.29 25.82
N GLN A 249 2.00 -12.07 25.29
CA GLN A 249 3.41 -11.71 25.24
C GLN A 249 3.90 -11.74 23.80
N LEU A 250 4.90 -10.90 23.51
CA LEU A 250 5.55 -10.82 22.21
C LEU A 250 7.02 -11.16 22.36
N ARG A 251 7.55 -11.97 21.44
CA ARG A 251 8.99 -12.15 21.26
C ARG A 251 9.46 -11.17 20.20
N ILE A 252 10.63 -10.56 20.39
CA ILE A 252 11.22 -9.65 19.41
C ILE A 252 12.66 -10.05 19.13
N GLY A 253 13.00 -10.20 17.85
CA GLY A 253 14.36 -10.45 17.37
C GLY A 253 14.85 -9.34 16.43
N ILE A 254 16.08 -8.85 16.65
CA ILE A 254 16.65 -7.76 15.84
C ILE A 254 18.03 -8.14 15.29
N HIS A 255 18.22 -8.01 13.98
CA HIS A 255 19.49 -8.26 13.30
C HIS A 255 19.78 -7.23 12.22
N SER A 256 21.04 -6.81 12.11
CA SER A 256 21.54 -5.91 11.06
C SER A 256 22.51 -6.66 10.17
N GLY A 257 22.36 -6.49 8.86
CA GLY A 257 23.28 -7.07 7.90
C GLY A 257 22.88 -6.83 6.44
N GLN A 258 23.78 -7.20 5.54
CA GLN A 258 23.62 -7.04 4.09
C GLN A 258 22.49 -7.92 3.55
N CYS A 259 21.70 -7.35 2.65
CA CYS A 259 20.75 -8.11 1.84
C CYS A 259 20.53 -7.44 0.48
N LEU A 260 19.93 -8.20 -0.43
CA LEU A 260 19.43 -7.69 -1.70
C LEU A 260 17.94 -7.39 -1.56
N LEU A 261 17.55 -6.14 -1.74
CA LEU A 261 16.16 -5.78 -1.96
C LEU A 261 15.88 -5.85 -3.46
N ALA A 262 15.01 -6.78 -3.87
CA ALA A 262 14.70 -7.02 -5.27
C ALA A 262 13.23 -7.39 -5.46
N SER A 263 12.75 -7.23 -6.69
CA SER A 263 11.38 -7.61 -7.05
C SER A 263 11.36 -9.03 -7.64
N ILE A 264 10.56 -9.93 -7.07
CA ILE A 264 10.39 -11.32 -7.54
C ILE A 264 8.96 -11.51 -8.03
N GLY A 265 8.78 -12.18 -9.17
CA GLY A 265 7.44 -12.55 -9.66
C GLY A 265 7.32 -12.59 -11.17
N SER A 266 6.12 -12.29 -11.65
CA SER A 266 5.75 -12.15 -13.07
C SER A 266 5.15 -10.77 -13.33
N ASP A 267 4.88 -10.46 -14.61
CA ASP A 267 4.29 -9.16 -15.00
C ASP A 267 2.95 -8.86 -14.29
N ASP A 268 2.18 -9.89 -13.94
CA ASP A 268 0.88 -9.76 -13.28
C ASP A 268 0.97 -9.74 -11.73
N PHE A 269 2.08 -10.22 -11.16
CA PHE A 269 2.26 -10.31 -9.72
C PHE A 269 3.74 -10.19 -9.36
N MET A 270 4.11 -9.05 -8.78
CA MET A 270 5.45 -8.78 -8.29
C MET A 270 5.43 -8.53 -6.78
N GLU A 271 6.36 -9.15 -6.07
CA GLU A 271 6.63 -8.89 -4.67
C GLU A 271 8.02 -8.26 -4.53
N LEU A 272 8.09 -7.04 -4.00
CA LEU A 272 9.35 -6.43 -3.58
C LEU A 272 9.73 -7.03 -2.22
N THR A 273 10.88 -7.68 -2.12
CA THR A 273 11.26 -8.44 -0.93
C THR A 273 12.76 -8.36 -0.62
N PHE A 274 13.11 -8.59 0.64
CA PHE A 274 14.49 -8.66 1.11
C PHE A 274 15.02 -10.09 1.02
N ILE A 275 16.13 -10.27 0.31
CA ILE A 275 16.76 -11.56 0.02
C ILE A 275 18.13 -11.59 0.67
N GLY A 276 18.33 -12.52 1.60
CA GLY A 276 19.62 -12.69 2.25
C GLY A 276 19.54 -13.49 3.54
N ASP A 277 20.68 -14.01 3.98
CA ASP A 277 20.80 -14.76 5.23
C ASP A 277 20.52 -13.88 6.48
N SER A 278 20.71 -12.55 6.38
CA SER A 278 20.38 -11.61 7.45
C SER A 278 18.89 -11.61 7.81
N VAL A 279 17.99 -11.71 6.82
CA VAL A 279 16.54 -11.78 7.07
C VAL A 279 16.20 -13.05 7.87
N ASN A 280 16.77 -14.19 7.48
CA ASN A 280 16.59 -15.46 8.18
C ASN A 280 17.16 -15.43 9.58
N THR A 281 18.31 -14.79 9.77
CA THR A 281 18.96 -14.63 11.08
C THR A 281 18.06 -13.83 12.03
N ALA A 282 17.45 -12.74 11.57
CA ALA A 282 16.50 -11.95 12.36
C ALA A 282 15.29 -12.78 12.83
N SER A 283 14.64 -13.52 11.92
CA SER A 283 13.52 -14.39 12.28
C SER A 283 13.91 -15.49 13.28
N ARG A 284 15.13 -16.01 13.19
CA ARG A 284 15.63 -17.02 14.12
C ARG A 284 15.89 -16.45 15.51
N LEU A 285 16.37 -15.21 15.61
CA LEU A 285 16.55 -14.53 16.90
C LEU A 285 15.22 -14.34 17.61
N GLU A 286 14.17 -13.93 16.88
CA GLU A 286 12.83 -13.80 17.45
C GLU A 286 12.37 -15.14 18.05
N LYS A 287 12.46 -16.23 17.29
CA LYS A 287 12.05 -17.57 17.76
C LYS A 287 12.82 -18.05 18.98
N SER A 288 14.07 -17.60 19.13
CA SER A 288 14.94 -17.91 20.27
C SER A 288 14.76 -16.96 21.46
N ALA A 289 14.05 -15.85 21.30
CA ALA A 289 13.81 -14.90 22.38
C ALA A 289 12.88 -15.51 23.43
N LEU A 290 13.06 -15.11 24.69
CA LEU A 290 12.13 -15.45 25.76
C LEU A 290 10.81 -14.67 25.56
N PRO A 291 9.67 -15.20 26.01
CA PRO A 291 8.42 -14.45 26.03
C PRO A 291 8.56 -13.07 26.68
N GLY A 292 8.10 -12.01 26.01
CA GLY A 292 8.17 -10.64 26.53
C GLY A 292 9.57 -10.00 26.46
N SER A 293 10.51 -10.60 25.75
CA SER A 293 11.90 -10.11 25.67
C SER A 293 12.30 -9.62 24.28
N ILE A 294 13.40 -8.87 24.23
CA ILE A 294 14.03 -8.36 23.01
C ILE A 294 15.41 -8.98 22.90
N LEU A 295 15.66 -9.73 21.83
CA LEU A 295 16.92 -10.39 21.56
C LEU A 295 17.61 -9.77 20.35
N VAL A 296 18.82 -9.25 20.54
CA VAL A 296 19.56 -8.48 19.55
C VAL A 296 20.85 -9.21 19.19
N SER A 297 21.12 -9.41 17.89
CA SER A 297 22.38 -10.03 17.46
C SER A 297 23.59 -9.17 17.81
N ASP A 298 24.77 -9.79 17.93
CA ASP A 298 26.06 -9.11 18.09
C ASP A 298 26.32 -8.05 17.00
N ALA A 299 26.00 -8.36 15.74
CA ALA A 299 26.14 -7.39 14.65
C ALA A 299 25.33 -6.11 14.87
N THR A 300 24.09 -6.23 15.33
CA THR A 300 23.27 -5.05 15.68
C THR A 300 23.78 -4.38 16.94
N PHE A 301 24.13 -5.15 17.96
CA PHE A 301 24.59 -4.63 19.25
C PHE A 301 25.84 -3.76 19.09
N GLU A 302 26.83 -4.20 18.31
CA GLU A 302 28.04 -3.42 18.06
C GLU A 302 27.76 -2.04 17.43
N LEU A 303 26.67 -1.89 16.67
CA LEU A 303 26.26 -0.62 16.06
C LEU A 303 25.57 0.33 17.05
N ILE A 304 25.09 -0.16 18.19
CA ILE A 304 24.28 0.60 19.16
C ILE A 304 24.75 0.48 20.61
N LYS A 305 25.87 -0.19 20.88
CA LYS A 305 26.35 -0.50 22.23
C LYS A 305 26.51 0.72 23.13
N ASP A 306 26.86 1.87 22.56
CA ASP A 306 27.00 3.13 23.30
C ASP A 306 25.66 3.69 23.82
N ASN A 307 24.55 3.19 23.27
CA ASN A 307 23.19 3.53 23.67
C ASN A 307 22.54 2.49 24.57
N VAL A 308 23.18 1.35 24.86
CA VAL A 308 22.54 0.23 25.57
C VAL A 308 22.98 0.19 27.03
N GLU A 309 22.03 -0.02 27.94
CA GLU A 309 22.31 -0.24 29.36
C GLU A 309 22.16 -1.71 29.76
N ASN A 310 23.11 -2.21 30.55
CA ASN A 310 23.10 -3.55 31.16
C ASN A 310 22.72 -4.69 30.19
N PRO A 311 23.39 -4.84 29.03
CA PRO A 311 23.07 -5.91 28.10
C PRO A 311 23.43 -7.29 28.68
N GLU A 312 22.54 -8.26 28.55
CA GLU A 312 22.79 -9.64 28.98
C GLU A 312 23.19 -10.51 27.79
N ALA A 313 24.45 -10.93 27.74
CA ALA A 313 24.97 -11.75 26.64
C ALA A 313 24.47 -13.21 26.71
N HIS A 314 24.15 -13.76 25.56
CA HIS A 314 23.65 -15.13 25.40
C HIS A 314 24.15 -15.76 24.09
N ASP A 315 24.63 -17.00 24.16
CA ASP A 315 25.09 -17.74 22.98
C ASP A 315 23.97 -18.63 22.42
N LEU A 316 23.56 -18.36 21.18
CA LEU A 316 22.47 -19.06 20.52
C LEU A 316 22.99 -20.11 19.54
N THR A 317 22.58 -21.35 19.75
CA THR A 317 22.72 -22.38 18.72
C THR A 317 21.50 -22.35 17.81
N VAL A 318 21.68 -21.83 16.60
CA VAL A 318 20.58 -21.62 15.65
C VAL A 318 20.61 -22.65 14.53
N LYS A 319 19.47 -23.27 14.23
CA LYS A 319 19.34 -24.28 13.17
C LYS A 319 19.85 -23.73 11.83
N GLY A 320 20.78 -24.44 11.20
CA GLY A 320 21.34 -24.08 9.88
C GLY A 320 22.55 -23.12 9.93
N LYS A 321 23.06 -22.77 11.11
CA LYS A 321 24.34 -22.08 11.30
C LYS A 321 25.34 -23.04 11.93
N ARG A 322 26.59 -23.03 11.45
CA ARG A 322 27.67 -23.90 11.98
C ARG A 322 28.28 -23.38 13.28
N ALA A 323 28.25 -22.07 13.49
CA ALA A 323 28.74 -21.41 14.70
C ALA A 323 27.58 -20.85 15.52
N ALA A 324 27.73 -20.83 16.85
CA ALA A 324 26.81 -20.14 17.73
C ALA A 324 26.77 -18.65 17.39
N ILE A 325 25.58 -18.06 17.44
CA ILE A 325 25.38 -16.62 17.26
C ILE A 325 25.35 -15.99 18.64
N LYS A 326 26.29 -15.09 18.90
CA LYS A 326 26.24 -14.26 20.10
C LYS A 326 25.10 -13.25 19.97
N ALA A 327 24.29 -13.12 21.00
CA ALA A 327 23.16 -12.21 21.06
C ALA A 327 23.04 -11.61 22.46
N TYR A 328 22.21 -10.58 22.59
CA TYR A 328 22.05 -9.82 23.83
C TYR A 328 20.58 -9.60 24.11
N TYR A 329 20.14 -9.90 25.33
CA TYR A 329 18.88 -9.38 25.83
C TYR A 329 19.07 -7.92 26.21
N ILE A 330 18.17 -7.07 25.74
CA ILE A 330 18.22 -5.63 25.98
C ILE A 330 16.85 -5.14 26.42
N ASN A 331 16.80 -4.45 27.56
CA ASN A 331 15.57 -3.87 28.11
C ASN A 331 15.62 -2.35 28.26
N ARG A 332 16.78 -1.71 28.05
CA ARG A 332 16.97 -0.28 28.30
C ARG A 332 18.00 0.34 27.36
N ILE A 333 17.71 1.57 26.95
CA ILE A 333 18.59 2.41 26.14
C ILE A 333 18.69 3.84 26.66
N GLN A 334 19.80 4.49 26.32
CA GLN A 334 20.03 5.92 26.48
C GLN A 334 20.48 6.57 25.19
N PHE A 335 19.92 7.75 24.88
CA PHE A 335 20.29 8.52 23.70
C PHE A 335 20.05 10.01 23.92
N ASP A 336 20.71 10.85 23.12
CA ASP A 336 20.53 12.29 23.19
C ASP A 336 19.28 12.72 22.40
N GLY A 337 18.34 13.34 23.11
CA GLY A 337 17.15 13.95 22.53
C GLY A 337 17.25 15.47 22.45
N PRO A 338 16.23 16.14 21.88
CA PRO A 338 16.24 17.60 21.70
C PRO A 338 16.34 18.41 23.00
N ARG A 339 16.01 17.80 24.14
CA ARG A 339 16.00 18.43 25.47
C ARG A 339 17.00 17.81 26.45
N GLY A 340 17.95 17.02 25.96
CA GLY A 340 18.96 16.33 26.78
C GLY A 340 18.89 14.82 26.66
N ARG A 341 19.62 14.14 27.55
CA ARG A 341 19.74 12.68 27.56
C ARG A 341 18.42 12.03 27.98
N ILE A 342 17.92 11.12 27.15
CA ILE A 342 16.70 10.34 27.37
C ILE A 342 17.10 8.92 27.75
N SER A 343 16.50 8.38 28.80
CA SER A 343 16.53 6.96 29.13
C SER A 343 15.16 6.35 28.81
N LEU A 344 15.15 5.21 28.13
CA LEU A 344 13.94 4.46 27.80
C LEU A 344 14.17 2.99 28.13
N GLY A 345 13.34 2.45 29.03
CA GLY A 345 13.34 1.05 29.42
C GLY A 345 11.95 0.43 29.39
N VAL A 346 11.92 -0.90 29.22
CA VAL A 346 10.69 -1.72 29.25
C VAL A 346 9.98 -1.59 30.59
N ASP A 347 10.76 -1.47 31.68
CA ASP A 347 10.27 -1.41 33.06
C ASP A 347 10.07 0.01 33.58
N ASP A 348 10.21 1.04 32.74
CA ASP A 348 10.03 2.43 33.20
C ASP A 348 8.59 2.66 33.64
N ASP A 349 8.44 3.20 34.86
CA ASP A 349 7.14 3.57 35.42
C ASP A 349 6.39 4.51 34.48
N MET A 350 5.14 4.17 34.23
CA MET A 350 4.25 5.01 33.44
C MET A 350 3.60 6.05 34.32
N PHE A 351 4.21 7.24 34.40
CA PHE A 351 3.64 8.40 35.07
C PHE A 351 3.23 9.49 34.08
#